data_AF-B7KZX5-F1
#
_entry.id   AF-B7KZX5-F1
#
_cell.length_a   1.000
_cell.length_b   1.000
_cell.length_c   1.000
_cell.angle_alpha   90.00
_cell.angle_beta   90.00
_cell.angle_gamma   90.00
#
_symmetry.space_group_name_H-M   'P 1'
#
loop_
_entity.id
_entity.type
_entity.pdbx_description
1 polymer ?
#
loop_
_entity_poly.entity_id
_entity_poly.type
_entity_poly.pdbx_seq_one_letter_code
_entity_poly.pdbx_strand_id
1 'polypeptide(L)'
;MDDLSHYSVIERLRDGRTLEIRALLPGDREGVLTAIDHSSAQSLYRRFFGAKRRFTDKEIAFFLEVDFTTHVALADKLRAFVHKE
;
A
#
# COMPACT_ATOMS: atom_id res chain seq x y z
N MET A 1 -20.35 9.17 -9.21
CA MET A 1 -19.38 8.94 -8.12
C MET A 1 -18.34 8.05 -8.73
N ASP A 2 -17.08 8.47 -8.79
CA ASP A 2 -16.02 7.63 -9.38
C ASP A 2 -15.91 6.33 -8.59
N ASP A 3 -15.75 5.22 -9.31
CA ASP A 3 -15.51 3.92 -8.70
C ASP A 3 -14.06 3.85 -8.22
N LEU A 4 -13.84 4.32 -6.99
CA LEU A 4 -12.53 4.38 -6.36
C LEU A 4 -11.88 3.00 -6.17
N SER A 5 -12.66 1.92 -6.20
CA SER A 5 -12.13 0.55 -6.11
C SER A 5 -11.38 0.10 -7.37
N HIS A 6 -11.56 0.83 -8.48
CA HIS A 6 -10.86 0.63 -9.75
C HIS A 6 -9.82 1.71 -10.05
N TYR A 7 -9.53 2.61 -9.10
CA TYR A 7 -8.55 3.68 -9.31
C TYR A 7 -7.16 3.11 -9.62
N SER A 8 -6.53 3.61 -10.69
CA SER A 8 -5.12 3.36 -11.00
C SER A 8 -4.55 4.51 -11.82
N VAL A 9 -3.34 4.95 -11.47
CA VAL A 9 -2.57 5.96 -12.19
C VAL A 9 -1.09 5.58 -12.20
N ILE A 10 -0.40 5.95 -13.28
CA ILE A 10 1.04 5.78 -13.40
C ILE A 10 1.71 7.12 -13.10
N GLU A 11 2.64 7.11 -12.15
CA GLU A 11 3.38 8.29 -11.71
C GLU A 11 4.89 8.07 -11.80
N ARG A 12 5.63 9.17 -11.89
CA ARG A 12 7.10 9.14 -11.93
C ARG A 12 7.69 9.76 -10.66
N LEU A 13 8.50 8.98 -9.96
CA LEU A 13 9.23 9.43 -8.78
C LEU A 13 10.32 10.43 -9.15
N ARG A 14 10.79 11.18 -8.15
CA ARG A 14 11.87 12.17 -8.30
C ARG A 14 13.19 11.54 -8.78
N ASP A 15 13.40 10.26 -8.49
CA ASP A 15 14.57 9.49 -8.95
C ASP A 15 14.38 8.89 -10.35
N GLY A 16 13.28 9.22 -11.04
CA GLY A 16 12.99 8.78 -12.40
C GLY A 16 12.29 7.41 -12.51
N ARG A 17 12.16 6.66 -11.40
CA ARG A 17 11.43 5.38 -11.41
C ARG A 17 9.94 5.60 -11.66
N THR A 18 9.33 4.66 -12.37
CA THR A 18 7.88 4.67 -12.62
C THR A 18 7.18 3.78 -11.60
N LEU A 19 6.13 4.29 -10.98
CA LEU A 19 5.25 3.51 -10.12
C LEU A 19 3.82 3.53 -10.63
N GLU A 20 3.08 2.50 -10.27
CA GLU A 20 1.62 2.49 -10.35
C GLU A 20 1.07 2.77 -8.95
N ILE A 21 0.25 3.81 -8.81
CA ILE A 21 -0.56 4.08 -7.62
C ILE A 21 -1.96 3.59 -7.94
N ARG A 22 -2.50 2.68 -7.12
CA ARG A 22 -3.81 2.09 -7.39
C ARG A 22 -4.59 1.79 -6.11
N ALA A 23 -5.88 1.55 -6.27
CA ALA A 23 -6.72 0.95 -5.25
C ALA A 23 -6.07 -0.31 -4.67
N LEU A 24 -6.14 -0.44 -3.35
CA LEU A 24 -5.70 -1.65 -2.64
C LEU A 24 -6.60 -2.83 -3.03
N LEU A 25 -6.01 -3.97 -3.34
CA LEU A 25 -6.72 -5.18 -3.73
C LEU A 25 -6.63 -6.24 -2.62
N PRO A 26 -7.62 -7.14 -2.48
CA PRO A 26 -7.55 -8.25 -1.52
C PRO A 26 -6.28 -9.11 -1.65
N GLY A 27 -5.73 -9.22 -2.87
CA GLY A 27 -4.48 -9.92 -3.16
C GLY A 27 -3.21 -9.26 -2.60
N ASP A 28 -3.29 -8.02 -2.12
CA ASP A 28 -2.13 -7.27 -1.61
C ASP A 28 -1.76 -7.64 -0.16
N ARG A 29 -2.52 -8.54 0.48
CA ARG A 29 -2.30 -8.94 1.88
C ARG A 29 -0.85 -9.27 2.20
N GLU A 30 -0.23 -10.12 1.39
CA GLU A 30 1.16 -10.51 1.61
C GLU A 30 2.10 -9.30 1.46
N GLY A 31 1.92 -8.50 0.40
CA GLY A 31 2.73 -7.30 0.16
C GLY A 31 2.64 -6.27 1.29
N VAL A 32 1.45 -6.07 1.87
CA VAL A 32 1.25 -5.19 3.04
C VAL A 32 1.99 -5.72 4.27
N LEU A 33 1.90 -7.02 4.55
CA LEU A 33 2.60 -7.64 5.68
C LEU A 33 4.12 -7.57 5.50
N THR A 34 4.64 -7.81 4.30
CA THR A 34 6.04 -7.64 3.97
C THR A 34 6.47 -6.18 4.15
N ALA A 35 5.72 -5.21 3.63
CA ALA A 35 6.06 -3.79 3.78
C ALA A 35 6.14 -3.35 5.25
N ILE A 36 5.26 -3.91 6.10
CA ILE A 36 5.30 -3.68 7.55
C ILE A 36 6.56 -4.29 8.17
N ASP A 37 6.90 -5.54 7.84
CA ASP A 37 8.05 -6.25 8.41
C ASP A 37 9.38 -5.59 8.02
N HIS A 38 9.47 -5.07 6.79
CA HIS A 38 10.62 -4.31 6.30
C HIS A 38 10.67 -2.85 6.79
N SER A 39 9.63 -2.35 7.46
CA SER A 39 9.60 -0.98 7.98
C SER A 39 10.39 -0.85 9.28
N SER A 40 11.15 0.25 9.41
CA SER A 40 11.88 0.51 10.65
C SER A 40 10.94 0.70 11.85
N ALA A 41 11.39 0.33 13.05
CA ALA A 41 10.63 0.56 14.29
C ALA A 41 10.28 2.05 14.50
N GLN A 42 11.14 2.97 14.05
CA GLN A 42 10.86 4.40 14.12
C GLN A 42 9.73 4.81 13.17
N SER A 43 9.70 4.28 11.94
CA SER A 43 8.62 4.51 10.98
C SER A 43 7.29 3.98 11.51
N LEU A 44 7.29 2.76 12.05
CA LEU A 44 6.10 2.16 12.66
C LEU A 44 5.62 2.97 13.88
N TYR A 45 6.54 3.41 14.74
CA TYR A 45 6.19 4.25 15.89
C TYR A 45 5.51 5.56 15.48
N ARG A 46 6.04 6.25 14.46
CA ARG A 46 5.46 7.50 13.95
C ARG A 46 4.10 7.30 13.30
N ARG A 47 3.92 6.20 12.55
CA ARG A 47 2.67 5.90 11.85
C ARG A 47 1.54 5.50 12.80
N PHE A 48 1.86 4.73 13.84
CA PHE A 48 0.85 4.12 14.72
C PHE A 48 0.86 4.68 16.15
N PHE A 49 1.63 5.73 16.41
CA PHE A 49 1.76 6.39 17.72
C PHE A 49 2.07 5.44 18.88
N GLY A 50 2.86 4.40 18.61
CA GLY A 50 3.18 3.38 19.61
C GLY A 50 4.18 2.35 19.11
N ALA A 51 4.79 1.62 20.03
CA ALA A 51 5.74 0.55 19.71
C ALA A 51 5.00 -0.66 19.10
N LYS A 52 4.68 -0.59 17.81
CA LYS A 52 4.05 -1.67 17.04
C LYS A 52 5.14 -2.56 16.43
N ARG A 53 5.23 -3.81 16.91
CA ARG A 53 6.13 -4.84 16.35
C ARG A 53 5.39 -5.85 15.47
N ARG A 54 4.09 -6.04 15.71
CA ARG A 54 3.19 -6.93 14.96
C ARG A 54 1.79 -6.34 14.99
N PHE A 55 0.99 -6.68 13.99
CA PHE A 55 -0.43 -6.34 13.92
C PHE A 55 -1.27 -7.56 14.27
N THR A 56 -2.36 -7.33 14.96
CA THR A 56 -3.41 -8.33 15.17
C THR A 56 -4.17 -8.57 13.87
N ASP A 57 -4.82 -9.73 13.73
CA ASP A 57 -5.63 -10.04 12.56
C ASP A 57 -6.73 -8.99 12.33
N LYS A 58 -7.28 -8.40 13.40
CA LYS A 58 -8.26 -7.31 13.31
C LYS A 58 -7.68 -6.03 12.71
N GLU A 59 -6.45 -5.67 13.07
CA GLU A 59 -5.79 -4.51 12.48
C GLU A 59 -5.42 -4.77 11.02
N ILE A 60 -4.97 -5.99 10.71
CA ILE A 60 -4.68 -6.40 9.33
C ILE A 60 -5.96 -6.33 8.48
N ALA A 61 -7.08 -6.86 8.98
CA ALA A 61 -8.38 -6.77 8.32
C ALA A 61 -8.80 -5.32 8.12
N PHE A 62 -8.65 -4.46 9.14
CA PHE A 62 -8.94 -3.02 8.99
C PHE A 62 -8.16 -2.38 7.83
N PHE A 63 -6.88 -2.70 7.65
CA PHE A 63 -6.10 -2.13 6.55
C PHE A 63 -6.39 -2.72 5.15
N LEU A 64 -6.92 -3.94 5.08
CA LEU A 64 -7.12 -4.66 3.82
C LEU A 64 -8.56 -4.68 3.34
N GLU A 65 -9.52 -4.70 4.26
CA GLU A 65 -10.96 -4.79 3.99
C GLU A 65 -11.56 -3.39 3.99
N VAL A 66 -11.28 -2.65 2.90
CA VAL A 66 -11.74 -1.27 2.71
C VAL A 66 -12.96 -1.21 1.79
N ASP A 67 -13.90 -0.31 2.08
CA ASP A 67 -15.18 -0.20 1.38
C ASP A 67 -15.18 0.80 0.20
N PHE A 68 -14.06 1.51 0.01
CA PHE A 68 -13.86 2.57 -0.97
C PHE A 68 -14.91 3.71 -0.93
N THR A 69 -15.65 3.82 0.18
CA THR A 69 -16.70 4.83 0.40
C THR A 69 -16.39 5.66 1.64
N THR A 70 -16.19 5.02 2.78
CA THR A 70 -15.81 5.66 4.05
C THR A 70 -14.37 5.37 4.42
N HIS A 71 -13.82 4.28 3.90
CA HIS A 71 -12.44 3.88 4.07
C HIS A 71 -11.83 3.58 2.70
N VAL A 72 -10.79 4.32 2.34
CA VAL A 72 -10.08 4.17 1.07
C VAL A 72 -8.61 3.88 1.37
N ALA A 73 -8.06 2.87 0.71
CA ALA A 73 -6.64 2.58 0.76
C ALA A 73 -6.05 2.48 -0.65
N LEU A 74 -4.84 3.04 -0.80
CA LEU A 74 -4.05 2.97 -2.01
C LEU A 74 -2.78 2.17 -1.74
N ALA A 75 -2.31 1.46 -2.76
CA ALA A 75 -1.03 0.77 -2.78
C ALA A 75 -0.19 1.25 -3.96
N ASP A 76 1.12 1.25 -3.79
CA ASP A 76 2.07 1.48 -4.86
C ASP A 76 2.77 0.19 -5.29
N LYS A 77 3.06 0.09 -6.58
CA LYS A 77 3.92 -0.96 -7.12
C LYS A 77 4.92 -0.34 -8.08
N LEU A 78 6.21 -0.56 -7.82
CA LEU A 78 7.27 -0.21 -8.76
C LEU A 78 7.05 -0.99 -10.05
N ARG A 79 7.01 -0.27 -11.17
CA ARG A 79 7.05 -0.90 -12.49
C ARG A 79 8.50 -1.11 -12.88
N ALA A 80 8.88 -2.38 -13.06
CA ALA A 80 10.14 -2.70 -13.70
C ALA A 80 10.07 -2.19 -15.15
N PHE A 81 11.13 -1.51 -15.60
CA PHE A 81 11.29 -1.21 -17.01
C PHE A 81 11.57 -2.54 -17.72
N VAL A 82 10.59 -3.06 -18.47
CA VAL A 82 10.89 -4.07 -19.49
C VAL A 82 11.61 -3.31 -20.59
N HIS A 83 12.93 -3.49 -20.69
CA HIS A 83 13.69 -3.02 -21.84
C HIS A 83 13.10 -3.75 -23.06
N LYS A 84 12.34 -3.02 -23.87
CA LYS A 84 11.86 -3.54 -25.15
C LYS A 84 12.96 -3.19 -26.14
N GLU A 85 13.65 -4.22 -26.63
CA GLU A 85 14.61 -4.12 -27.74
C GLU A 85 13.95 -3.54 -28.99
#